data_AF-A0A848BDQ3-F1
#
_entry.id   AF-A0A848BDQ3-F1
#
_cell.length_a   1.000
_cell.length_b   1.000
_cell.length_c   1.000
_cell.angle_alpha   90.00
_cell.angle_beta   90.00
_cell.angle_gamma   90.00
#
_symmetry.space_group_name_H-M   'P 1'
#
loop_
_entity.id
_entity.type
_entity.pdbx_description
1 polymer ?
#
loop_
_entity_poly.entity_id
_entity_poly.type
_entity_poly.pdbx_seq_one_letter_code
_entity_poly.pdbx_strand_id
1 'polypeptide(L)' 'MNPYEALANAIITQATKDYRTAAPHGKAAIRRFFRSAYFTVLTSLDPEYLIARLEAEKA' A
#
# COMPACT_ATOMS: atom_id res chain seq x y z
N MET A 1 16.91 0.44 13.79
CA MET A 1 15.84 -0.08 12.92
C MET A 1 16.36 -1.34 12.24
N ASN A 2 15.59 -2.42 12.23
CA ASN A 2 15.99 -3.65 11.56
C ASN A 2 16.02 -3.42 10.02
N PRO A 3 17.06 -3.82 9.27
CA PRO A 3 17.10 -3.65 7.81
C PRO A 3 15.86 -4.19 7.08
N TYR A 4 15.28 -5.31 7.56
CA TYR A 4 14.07 -5.89 6.96
C TYR A 4 12.82 -5.04 7.23
N GLU A 5 12.71 -4.47 8.42
CA GLU A 5 11.64 -3.55 8.79
C GLU A 5 11.73 -2.26 7.97
N ALA A 6 12.95 -1.73 7.79
CA ALA A 6 13.19 -0.55 6.96
C ALA A 6 12.79 -0.81 5.50
N LEU A 7 13.13 -1.99 4.96
CA LEU A 7 12.74 -2.40 3.62
C LEU A 7 11.22 -2.53 3.48
N ALA A 8 10.56 -3.19 4.43
CA ALA A 8 9.11 -3.35 4.42
C ALA A 8 8.40 -1.98 4.44
N ASN A 9 8.83 -1.07 5.32
CA ASN A 9 8.31 0.29 5.39
C ASN A 9 8.54 1.07 4.09
N ALA A 10 9.70 0.90 3.44
CA ALA A 10 9.99 1.53 2.16
C ALA A 10 9.05 1.02 1.05
N ILE A 11 8.81 -0.29 0.97
CA ILE A 11 7.88 -0.90 0.01
C ILE A 11 6.46 -0.36 0.20
N ILE A 12 5.95 -0.37 1.44
CA ILE A 12 4.61 0.13 1.73
C ILE A 12 4.51 1.62 1.40
N THR A 13 5.48 2.42 1.83
CA THR A 13 5.52 3.86 1.56
C THR A 13 5.48 4.13 0.06
N GLN A 14 6.28 3.43 -0.73
CA GLN A 14 6.31 3.59 -2.18
C GLN A 14 4.97 3.20 -2.81
N ALA A 15 4.36 2.08 -2.42
CA ALA A 15 3.06 1.68 -2.92
C ALA A 15 1.96 2.72 -2.66
N THR A 16 1.99 3.42 -1.50
CA THR A 16 1.05 4.53 -1.26
C THR A 16 1.29 5.74 -2.16
N LYS A 17 2.54 6.04 -2.53
CA LYS A 17 2.87 7.12 -3.47
C LYS A 17 2.38 6.78 -4.86
N ASP A 18 2.65 5.55 -5.31
CA ASP A 18 2.21 5.04 -6.61
C ASP A 18 0.69 5.05 -6.70
N TYR A 19 -0.03 4.76 -5.60
CA TYR A 19 -1.49 4.81 -5.57
C TYR A 19 -2.05 6.20 -5.87
N ARG A 20 -1.42 7.24 -5.33
CA ARG A 20 -1.88 8.62 -5.46
C ARG A 20 -1.77 9.10 -6.91
N THR A 21 -0.68 8.73 -7.59
CA THR A 21 -0.36 9.18 -8.95
C THR A 21 -0.88 8.26 -10.05
N ALA A 22 -1.23 7.00 -9.74
CA ALA A 22 -1.70 6.04 -10.73
C ALA A 22 -3.05 6.40 -11.36
N ALA A 23 -3.16 6.11 -12.66
CA ALA A 23 -4.42 6.05 -13.38
C ALA A 23 -5.32 4.90 -12.85
N PRO A 24 -6.63 4.86 -13.17
CA PRO A 24 -7.58 3.89 -12.60
C PRO A 24 -7.13 2.42 -12.70
N HIS A 25 -6.56 2.01 -13.84
CA HIS A 25 -6.03 0.66 -14.02
C HIS A 25 -4.81 0.36 -13.13
N GLY A 26 -3.91 1.33 -12.96
CA GLY A 26 -2.76 1.21 -12.05
C GLY A 26 -3.19 1.11 -10.59
N LYS A 27 -4.20 1.87 -10.18
CA LYS A 27 -4.80 1.76 -8.85
C LYS A 27 -5.34 0.35 -8.57
N ALA A 28 -5.93 -0.31 -9.57
CA ALA A 28 -6.45 -1.67 -9.40
C ALA A 28 -5.34 -2.69 -9.08
N ALA A 29 -4.19 -2.59 -9.75
CA ALA A 29 -3.03 -3.42 -9.45
C ALA A 29 -2.49 -3.16 -8.03
N ILE A 30 -2.45 -1.90 -7.60
CA ILE A 30 -1.96 -1.54 -6.26
C ILE A 30 -2.94 -2.01 -5.16
N ARG A 31 -4.27 -1.92 -5.37
CA ARG A 31 -5.25 -2.53 -4.45
C ARG A 31 -5.07 -4.03 -4.33
N ARG A 32 -4.80 -4.71 -5.44
CA ARG A 32 -4.49 -6.15 -5.43
C ARG A 32 -3.23 -6.45 -4.62
N PHE A 33 -2.20 -5.60 -4.70
CA PHE A 33 -1.03 -5.72 -3.85
C PHE A 33 -1.38 -5.56 -2.36
N PHE A 34 -2.12 -4.53 -1.97
CA PHE A 34 -2.52 -4.34 -0.56
C PHE A 34 -3.34 -5.52 -0.01
N ARG A 35 -4.22 -6.11 -0.82
CA ARG A 35 -5.03 -7.28 -0.44
C ARG A 35 -4.29 -8.63 -0.55
N SER A 36 -3.02 -8.62 -0.93
CA SER A 36 -2.26 -9.85 -1.12
C SER A 36 -1.71 -10.37 0.20
N ALA A 37 -1.49 -11.68 0.28
CA ALA A 37 -0.77 -12.31 1.40
C ALA A 37 0.67 -11.77 1.55
N TYR A 38 1.23 -11.17 0.50
CA TYR A 38 2.55 -10.55 0.58
C TYR A 38 2.54 -9.26 1.42
N PHE A 39 1.47 -8.47 1.35
CA PHE A 39 1.32 -7.27 2.17
C PHE A 39 1.30 -7.60 3.67
N THR A 40 0.63 -8.69 4.06
CA THR A 40 0.56 -9.14 5.47
C THR A 40 1.89 -9.66 6.00
N VAL A 41 2.83 -10.03 5.13
CA VAL A 41 4.21 -10.37 5.51
C VAL A 41 5.04 -9.11 5.78
N LEU A 42 4.77 -8.03 5.05
CA LEU A 42 5.49 -6.76 5.17
C LEU A 42 4.99 -5.89 6.33
N THR A 43 3.71 -5.97 6.67
CA THR A 43 3.12 -5.13 7.71
C THR A 43 1.87 -5.77 8.33
N SER A 44 1.61 -5.45 9.59
CA SER A 44 0.38 -5.82 10.30
C SER A 44 -0.76 -4.80 10.09
N LEU A 45 -0.58 -3.81 9.21
CA LEU A 45 -1.60 -2.82 8.90
C LEU A 45 -2.82 -3.48 8.24
N ASP A 46 -4.01 -3.00 8.56
CA ASP A 46 -5.23 -3.40 7.85
C ASP A 46 -5.24 -2.82 6.43
N PRO A 47 -5.22 -3.66 5.37
CA PRO A 47 -5.20 -3.18 4.00
C PRO A 47 -6.47 -2.42 3.59
N GLU A 48 -7.65 -2.77 4.13
CA GLU A 48 -8.88 -2.07 3.78
C GLU A 48 -8.94 -0.68 4.41
N TYR A 49 -8.44 -0.54 5.64
CA TYR A 49 -8.28 0.77 6.28
C TYR A 49 -7.33 1.67 5.47
N LEU A 50 -6.20 1.13 5.00
CA LEU A 50 -5.24 1.86 4.17
C LEU A 50 -5.88 2.32 2.85
N ILE A 51 -6.59 1.43 2.15
CA ILE A 51 -7.25 1.76 0.89
C ILE A 51 -8.32 2.84 1.10
N ALA A 52 -9.17 2.69 2.12
CA ALA A 52 -10.23 3.65 2.40
C ALA A 52 -9.67 5.05 2.68
N ARG A 53 -8.60 5.13 3.45
CA ARG A 53 -7.91 6.40 3.72
C ARG A 53 -7.34 7.02 2.45
N LEU A 54 -6.71 6.23 1.58
CA LEU A 54 -6.13 6.72 0.32
C LEU A 54 -7.19 7.21 -0.68
N GLU A 55 -8.39 6.64 -0.68
CA GLU A 55 -9.49 7.15 -1.52
C GLU A 55 -10.15 8.39 -0.90
N ALA A 56 -10.24 8.47 0.43
CA ALA A 56 -10.72 9.67 1.11
C ALA A 56 -9.81 10.89 0.90
N GLU A 57 -8.50 10.70 0.71
CA GLU A 57 -7.55 11.78 0.34
C GLU A 57 -7.88 12.43 -1.02
N LYS A 58 -8.63 11.77 -1.91
CA LYS A 58 -9.00 12.30 -3.24
C LYS A 58 -10.38 12.94 -3.31
N ALA A 59 -11.23 12.72 -2.31
CA ALA A 59 -12.58 13.31 -2.21
C ALA A 59 -12.49 14.75 -1.70
#